data_AF-A0A0D8IYP1-F1
#
_entry.id   AF-A0A0D8IYP1-F1
#
_cell.length_a   1.000
_cell.length_b   1.000
_cell.length_c   1.000
_cell.angle_alpha   90.00
_cell.angle_beta   90.00
_cell.angle_gamma   90.00
#
_symmetry.space_group_name_H-M   'P 1'
#
loop_
_entity.id
_entity.type
_entity.pdbx_description
1 polymer ?
#
loop_
_entity_poly.entity_id
_entity_poly.type
_entity_poly.pdbx_seq_one_letter_code
_entity_poly.pdbx_strand_id
1 'polypeptide(L)'
;MELFNKEGHLTDEGLRAVVDGTLDEMGRLEASEHLSFCDSCLVRYTELLADDTLLVPETPLTPTVLARVRRRAVRVFFNRYTRVAAVAAFAVVLWGTGVFNSLVPDRTIRQQEPARITAPISAATRVNDFFRSAGDSISAAITNILPRADAAPADAK
;
A
#
# COMPACT_ATOMS: atom_id res chain seq x y z
N MET A 1 32.26 -30.13 20.94
CA MET A 1 32.04 -29.64 19.57
C MET A 1 32.01 -28.13 19.66
N GLU A 2 32.75 -27.42 18.82
CA GLU A 2 32.74 -25.95 18.82
C GLU A 2 31.52 -25.44 18.04
N LEU A 3 30.66 -24.67 18.71
CA LEU A 3 29.44 -24.13 18.13
C LEU A 3 29.75 -22.98 17.14
N PHE A 4 30.78 -22.20 17.44
CA PHE A 4 31.18 -21.03 16.66
C PHE A 4 32.56 -21.23 16.02
N ASN A 5 32.72 -20.72 14.82
CA ASN A 5 34.00 -20.66 14.13
C ASN A 5 34.83 -19.47 14.66
N LYS A 6 36.08 -19.35 14.18
CA LYS A 6 36.99 -18.26 14.58
C LYS A 6 36.52 -16.86 14.15
N GLU A 7 35.57 -16.78 13.24
CA GLU A 7 34.98 -15.54 12.72
C GLU A 7 33.72 -15.14 13.51
N GLY A 8 33.27 -15.99 14.45
CA GLY A 8 32.08 -15.76 15.26
C GLY A 8 30.76 -16.21 14.61
N HIS A 9 30.81 -16.96 13.52
CA HIS A 9 29.63 -17.57 12.89
C HIS A 9 29.39 -19.00 13.38
N LEU A 10 28.15 -19.47 13.30
CA LEU A 10 27.83 -20.88 13.54
C LEU A 10 28.59 -21.77 12.55
N THR A 11 29.26 -22.80 13.09
CA THR A 11 29.88 -23.87 12.28
C THR A 11 28.80 -24.62 11.50
N ASP A 12 29.16 -25.25 10.37
CA ASP A 12 28.19 -26.04 9.60
C ASP A 12 27.60 -27.17 10.44
N GLU A 13 28.43 -27.79 11.27
CA GLU A 13 28.02 -28.84 12.16
C GLU A 13 27.17 -28.29 13.31
N GLY A 14 27.48 -27.10 13.82
CA GLY A 14 26.65 -26.39 14.81
C GLY A 14 25.27 -26.06 14.26
N LEU A 15 25.19 -25.64 13.00
CA LEU A 15 23.93 -25.36 12.30
C LEU A 15 23.08 -26.62 12.12
N ARG A 16 23.71 -27.76 11.78
CA ARG A 16 23.02 -29.06 11.72
C ARG A 16 22.53 -29.50 13.09
N ALA A 17 23.32 -29.33 14.14
CA ALA A 17 22.89 -29.66 15.49
C ALA A 17 21.67 -28.85 15.93
N VAL A 18 21.53 -27.59 15.47
CA VAL A 18 20.33 -26.75 15.73
C VAL A 18 19.11 -27.34 15.04
N VAL A 19 19.23 -27.76 13.78
CA VAL A 19 18.15 -28.39 13.00
C VAL A 19 17.74 -29.73 13.63
N ASP A 20 18.72 -30.57 13.98
CA ASP A 20 18.50 -31.90 14.55
C ASP A 20 18.06 -31.84 16.02
N GLY A 21 18.12 -30.66 16.65
CA GLY A 21 17.74 -30.45 18.05
C GLY A 21 18.66 -31.16 19.06
N THR A 22 19.91 -31.45 18.68
CA THR A 22 20.86 -32.23 19.49
C THR A 22 21.72 -31.38 20.42
N LEU A 23 21.58 -30.05 20.39
CA LEU A 23 22.28 -29.17 21.33
C LEU A 23 21.72 -29.30 22.75
N ASP A 24 22.61 -29.08 23.72
CA ASP A 24 22.23 -28.87 25.10
C ASP A 24 21.48 -27.54 25.28
N GLU A 25 20.86 -27.34 26.45
CA GLU A 25 20.00 -26.18 26.68
C GLU A 25 20.76 -24.84 26.54
N MET A 26 22.01 -24.79 26.99
CA MET A 26 22.85 -23.59 26.84
C MET A 26 23.18 -23.33 25.37
N GLY A 27 23.63 -24.36 24.63
CA GLY A 27 23.92 -24.21 23.21
C GLY A 27 22.69 -23.83 22.38
N ARG A 28 21.50 -24.33 22.73
CA ARG A 28 20.24 -23.91 22.10
C ARG A 28 19.94 -22.44 22.35
N LEU A 29 20.14 -21.96 23.57
CA LEU A 29 19.95 -20.55 23.92
C LEU A 29 20.92 -19.66 23.14
N GLU A 30 22.22 -19.99 23.18
CA GLU A 30 23.27 -19.23 22.47
C GLU A 30 23.04 -19.20 20.96
N ALA A 31 22.69 -20.34 20.35
CA ALA A 31 22.37 -20.41 18.93
C ALA A 31 21.13 -19.57 18.58
N SER A 32 20.09 -19.60 19.44
CA SER A 32 18.87 -18.81 19.22
C SER A 32 19.13 -17.30 19.29
N GLU A 33 19.95 -16.87 20.25
CA GLU A 33 20.37 -15.47 20.38
C GLU A 33 21.19 -15.06 19.15
N HIS A 34 22.16 -15.88 18.75
CA HIS A 34 22.98 -15.59 17.58
C HIS A 34 22.17 -15.49 16.30
N LEU A 35 21.23 -16.42 16.05
CA LEU A 35 20.35 -16.39 14.87
C LEU A 35 19.43 -15.16 14.86
N SER A 36 19.10 -14.60 16.03
CA SER A 36 18.33 -13.36 16.10
C SER A 36 19.12 -12.11 15.69
N PHE A 37 20.45 -12.17 15.73
CA PHE A 37 21.34 -11.04 15.48
C PHE A 37 22.15 -11.16 14.19
N CYS A 38 22.51 -12.37 13.77
CA CYS A 38 23.36 -12.61 12.60
C CYS A 38 22.55 -13.07 11.39
N ASP A 39 22.23 -12.13 10.50
CA ASP A 39 21.49 -12.39 9.26
C ASP A 39 22.16 -13.46 8.38
N SER A 40 23.50 -13.49 8.31
CA SER A 40 24.21 -14.48 7.48
C SER A 40 24.02 -15.92 7.95
N CYS A 41 24.04 -16.14 9.27
CA CYS A 41 23.77 -17.45 9.86
C CYS A 41 22.28 -17.81 9.73
N LEU A 42 21.39 -16.81 9.84
CA LEU A 42 19.96 -16.99 9.63
C LEU A 42 19.65 -17.44 8.20
N VAL A 43 20.29 -16.85 7.18
CA VAL A 43 20.14 -17.28 5.79
C VAL A 43 20.57 -18.73 5.62
N ARG A 44 21.79 -19.09 6.05
CA ARG A 44 22.29 -20.48 6.00
C ARG A 44 21.36 -21.47 6.72
N TYR A 45 20.81 -21.07 7.86
CA TYR A 45 19.84 -21.88 8.60
C TYR A 45 18.54 -22.08 7.81
N THR A 46 17.99 -21.03 7.22
CA THR A 46 16.77 -21.13 6.39
C THR A 46 16.98 -21.93 5.11
N GLU A 47 18.18 -21.91 4.55
CA GLU A 47 18.53 -22.74 3.39
C GLU A 47 18.54 -24.23 3.76
N LEU A 48 19.06 -24.60 4.94
CA LEU A 48 18.98 -25.98 5.42
C LEU A 48 17.53 -26.45 5.64
N LEU A 49 16.64 -25.56 6.10
CA LEU A 49 15.23 -25.86 6.29
C LEU A 49 14.45 -25.97 4.97
N ALA A 50 14.90 -25.30 3.92
CA ALA A 50 14.19 -25.26 2.63
C ALA A 50 14.18 -26.61 1.92
N ASP A 51 15.12 -27.50 2.24
CA ASP A 51 15.23 -28.84 1.66
C ASP A 51 14.32 -29.88 2.36
N ASP A 52 13.66 -29.50 3.45
CA ASP A 52 12.77 -30.40 4.19
C ASP A 52 11.36 -30.43 3.58
N THR A 53 10.72 -31.61 3.64
CA THR A 53 9.36 -31.81 3.15
C THR A 53 8.37 -31.06 4.03
N LEU A 54 7.86 -29.94 3.51
CA LEU A 54 6.84 -29.15 4.20
C LEU A 54 5.59 -29.99 4.48
N LEU A 55 5.23 -30.08 5.76
CA LEU A 55 3.99 -30.72 6.19
C LEU A 55 2.79 -29.96 5.61
N VAL A 56 1.87 -30.69 4.97
CA VAL A 56 0.61 -30.13 4.51
C VAL A 56 -0.32 -30.00 5.72
N PRO A 57 -0.88 -28.80 5.98
CA PRO A 57 -1.81 -28.62 7.09
C PRO A 57 -3.08 -29.44 6.85
N GLU A 58 -3.65 -30.01 7.92
CA GLU A 58 -4.89 -30.80 7.88
C GLU A 58 -6.09 -30.01 7.34
N THR A 59 -6.07 -28.68 7.52
CA THR A 59 -7.07 -27.76 6.97
C THR A 59 -6.45 -26.68 6.09
N PRO A 60 -7.10 -26.28 4.99
CA PRO A 60 -6.57 -25.24 4.11
C PRO A 60 -6.61 -23.87 4.81
N LEU A 61 -5.46 -23.42 5.33
CA LEU A 61 -5.28 -22.10 5.95
C LEU A 61 -5.09 -20.98 4.92
N THR A 62 -4.85 -21.35 3.65
CA THR A 62 -4.54 -20.45 2.53
C THR A 62 -5.58 -19.34 2.30
N PRO A 63 -6.91 -19.60 2.20
CA PRO A 63 -7.87 -18.52 1.92
C PRO A 63 -7.90 -17.47 3.03
N THR A 64 -7.78 -17.89 4.29
CA THR A 64 -7.85 -17.01 5.47
C THR A 64 -6.61 -16.14 5.61
N VAL A 65 -5.42 -16.73 5.47
CA VAL A 65 -4.16 -15.99 5.55
C VAL A 65 -4.03 -15.02 4.38
N LEU A 66 -4.35 -15.46 3.16
CA LEU A 66 -4.24 -14.63 1.97
C LEU A 66 -5.20 -13.44 2.02
N ALA A 67 -6.41 -13.62 2.57
CA ALA A 67 -7.33 -12.52 2.80
C ALA A 67 -6.77 -11.47 3.78
N ARG A 68 -6.12 -11.90 4.87
CA ARG A 68 -5.46 -10.99 5.83
C ARG A 68 -4.27 -10.26 5.22
N VAL A 69 -3.43 -10.96 4.47
CA VAL A 69 -2.29 -10.38 3.75
C VAL A 69 -2.76 -9.36 2.73
N ARG A 70 -3.76 -9.69 1.91
CA ARG A 70 -4.37 -8.78 0.93
C ARG A 70 -4.90 -7.52 1.60
N ARG A 71 -5.63 -7.63 2.72
CA ARG A 71 -6.13 -6.46 3.47
C ARG A 71 -5.00 -5.55 3.95
N ARG A 72 -3.89 -6.13 4.42
CA ARG A 72 -2.71 -5.37 4.86
C ARG A 72 -2.02 -4.69 3.67
N ALA A 73 -1.83 -5.40 2.56
CA ALA A 73 -1.23 -4.86 1.34
C ALA A 73 -2.05 -3.70 0.77
N VAL A 74 -3.37 -3.89 0.66
CA VAL A 74 -4.35 -2.87 0.26
C VAL A 74 -4.20 -1.62 1.13
N ARG A 75 -4.18 -1.76 2.46
CA ARG A 75 -4.05 -0.63 3.38
C ARG A 75 -2.75 0.15 3.18
N VAL A 76 -1.62 -0.55 3.02
CA VAL A 76 -0.31 0.09 2.78
C VAL A 76 -0.30 0.82 1.43
N PHE A 77 -0.88 0.20 0.40
CA PHE A 77 -0.96 0.78 -0.93
C PHE A 77 -1.83 2.05 -0.91
N PHE A 78 -3.08 1.97 -0.45
CA PHE A 78 -3.98 3.12 -0.37
C PHE A 78 -3.37 4.25 0.47
N ASN A 79 -2.83 3.97 1.66
CA ASN A 79 -2.21 5.01 2.50
C ASN A 79 -1.06 5.76 1.81
N ARG A 80 -0.28 5.08 0.95
CA ARG A 80 0.81 5.71 0.20
C ARG A 80 0.30 6.58 -0.95
N TYR A 81 -0.71 6.11 -1.68
CA TYR A 81 -1.18 6.80 -2.88
C TYR A 81 -2.26 7.86 -2.59
N THR A 82 -2.96 7.82 -1.46
CA THR A 82 -3.98 8.83 -1.11
C THR A 82 -3.43 10.25 -1.13
N ARG A 83 -2.21 10.46 -0.61
CA ARG A 83 -1.58 11.80 -0.60
C ARG A 83 -1.27 12.29 -2.01
N VAL A 84 -0.71 11.42 -2.85
CA VAL A 84 -0.38 11.73 -4.25
C VAL A 84 -1.66 12.04 -5.04
N ALA A 85 -2.69 11.22 -4.87
CA ALA A 85 -3.99 11.41 -5.49
C ALA A 85 -4.65 12.73 -5.05
N ALA A 86 -4.59 13.07 -3.76
CA ALA A 86 -5.13 14.33 -3.24
C ALA A 86 -4.43 15.55 -3.87
N VAL A 87 -3.09 15.54 -3.94
CA VAL A 87 -2.33 16.62 -4.58
C VAL A 87 -2.65 16.75 -6.06
N ALA A 88 -2.71 15.62 -6.80
CA ALA A 88 -3.10 15.62 -8.20
C ALA A 88 -4.52 16.18 -8.41
N ALA A 89 -5.47 15.79 -7.57
CA ALA A 89 -6.83 16.31 -7.61
C ALA A 89 -6.87 17.82 -7.36
N PHE A 90 -6.15 18.34 -6.36
CA PHE A 90 -6.05 19.78 -6.13
C PHE A 90 -5.43 20.51 -7.32
N ALA A 91 -4.37 19.97 -7.92
CA ALA A 91 -3.74 20.57 -9.10
C ALA A 91 -4.73 20.67 -10.27
N VAL A 92 -5.48 19.59 -10.54
CA VAL A 92 -6.51 19.56 -11.58
C VAL A 92 -7.62 20.57 -11.29
N VAL A 93 -8.10 20.65 -10.04
CA VAL A 93 -9.14 21.61 -9.64
C VAL A 93 -8.66 23.06 -9.80
N LEU A 94 -7.47 23.38 -9.30
CA LEU A 94 -6.93 24.75 -9.37
C LEU A 94 -6.68 25.18 -10.82
N TRP A 95 -6.20 24.26 -11.66
CA TRP A 95 -6.01 24.50 -13.09
C TRP A 95 -7.34 24.65 -13.85
N GLY A 96 -8.25 23.68 -13.68
CA GLY A 96 -9.54 23.63 -14.38
C GLY A 96 -10.49 24.78 -14.01
N THR A 97 -10.37 25.32 -12.80
CA THR A 97 -11.20 26.46 -12.34
C THR A 97 -10.59 27.83 -12.64
N GLY A 98 -9.38 27.87 -13.21
CA GLY A 98 -8.68 29.10 -13.55
C GLY A 98 -8.37 29.97 -12.32
N VAL A 99 -8.19 29.38 -11.15
CA VAL A 99 -7.88 30.12 -9.90
C VAL A 99 -6.57 30.91 -10.04
N PHE A 100 -5.60 30.39 -10.78
CA PHE A 100 -4.34 31.07 -11.06
C PHE A 100 -4.51 32.36 -11.89
N ASN A 101 -5.49 32.43 -12.80
CA ASN A 101 -5.77 33.65 -13.58
C ASN A 101 -6.32 34.80 -12.71
N SER A 102 -6.90 34.47 -11.56
CA SER A 102 -7.37 35.48 -10.59
C SER A 102 -6.29 35.91 -9.61
N LEU A 103 -5.21 35.14 -9.46
CA LEU A 103 -4.12 35.37 -8.49
C LEU A 103 -2.88 36.00 -9.14
N VAL A 104 -2.71 35.84 -10.46
CA VAL A 104 -1.68 36.53 -11.24
C VAL A 104 -2.31 37.83 -11.76
N PRO A 105 -2.06 38.99 -11.15
CA PRO A 105 -2.48 40.26 -11.73
C PRO A 105 -1.73 40.44 -13.04
N ASP A 106 -2.48 40.51 -14.14
CA ASP A 106 -1.94 40.85 -15.44
C ASP A 106 -1.34 42.26 -15.33
N ARG A 107 0.00 42.34 -15.25
CA ARG A 107 0.72 43.62 -15.27
C ARG A 107 0.78 44.15 -16.71
N THR A 108 -0.33 44.17 -17.42
CA THR A 108 -0.50 45.07 -18.56
C THR A 108 -1.05 46.37 -18.03
N ILE A 109 -0.18 47.37 -17.96
CA ILE A 109 -0.58 48.77 -17.84
C ILE A 109 -1.47 49.07 -19.06
N ARG A 110 -2.78 49.00 -18.90
CA ARG A 110 -3.71 49.66 -19.81
C ARG A 110 -4.81 50.32 -19.01
N GLN A 111 -4.69 51.65 -18.93
CA GLN A 111 -5.79 52.51 -18.55
C GLN A 111 -7.01 52.18 -19.42
N GLN A 112 -8.20 52.02 -18.82
CA GLN A 112 -9.33 52.96 -19.02
C GLN A 112 -10.68 52.43 -18.46
N GLU A 113 -11.22 53.21 -17.50
CA GLU A 113 -12.63 53.63 -17.26
C GLU A 113 -13.71 52.66 -16.70
N PRO A 114 -14.59 53.14 -15.79
CA PRO A 114 -15.43 52.31 -14.95
C PRO A 114 -16.83 52.13 -15.54
N ALA A 115 -17.33 50.89 -15.55
CA ALA A 115 -18.73 50.53 -15.22
C ALA A 115 -19.05 49.13 -15.76
N ARG A 116 -18.95 48.13 -14.88
CA ARG A 116 -19.99 47.13 -14.63
C ARG A 116 -19.47 46.26 -13.48
N ILE A 117 -20.01 46.45 -12.28
CA ILE A 117 -19.77 45.53 -11.17
C ILE A 117 -20.60 44.27 -11.48
N THR A 118 -20.13 43.47 -12.43
CA THR A 118 -20.43 42.04 -12.42
C THR A 118 -19.60 41.50 -11.28
N ALA A 119 -20.25 41.17 -10.15
CA ALA A 119 -19.57 40.64 -8.99
C ALA A 119 -18.60 39.54 -9.45
N PRO A 120 -17.29 39.65 -9.16
CA PRO A 120 -16.36 38.62 -9.58
C PRO A 120 -16.84 37.33 -8.92
N ILE A 121 -17.26 36.37 -9.74
CA ILE A 121 -17.64 35.04 -9.26
C ILE A 121 -16.50 34.59 -8.35
N SER A 122 -16.82 34.40 -7.06
CA SER A 122 -15.80 34.08 -6.07
C SER A 122 -15.12 32.78 -6.48
N ALA A 123 -13.81 32.67 -6.27
CA ALA A 123 -13.05 31.46 -6.58
C ALA A 123 -13.70 30.19 -5.99
N ALA A 124 -14.34 30.32 -4.82
CA ALA A 124 -15.10 29.25 -4.18
C ALA A 124 -16.29 28.73 -5.02
N THR A 125 -16.99 29.60 -5.75
CA THR A 125 -18.14 29.20 -6.59
C THR A 125 -17.67 28.35 -7.78
N ARG A 126 -16.58 28.76 -8.45
CA ARG A 126 -16.01 27.99 -9.58
C ARG A 126 -15.53 26.61 -9.16
N VAL A 127 -14.94 26.50 -7.96
CA VAL A 127 -14.51 25.23 -7.36
C VAL A 127 -15.71 24.33 -7.08
N ASN A 128 -16.78 24.87 -6.50
CA ASN A 128 -18.00 24.11 -6.22
C ASN A 128 -18.66 23.57 -7.50
N ASP A 129 -18.72 24.37 -8.57
CA ASP A 129 -19.32 23.96 -9.84
C ASP A 129 -18.48 22.90 -10.57
N PHE A 130 -17.15 22.98 -10.47
CA PHE A 130 -16.26 21.94 -10.95
C PHE A 130 -16.49 20.59 -10.23
N PHE A 131 -16.64 20.59 -8.90
CA PHE A 131 -16.88 19.35 -8.17
C PHE A 131 -18.24 18.71 -8.50
N ARG A 132 -19.28 19.51 -8.76
CA ARG A 132 -20.59 19.01 -9.19
C ARG A 132 -20.51 18.34 -10.56
N SER A 133 -19.94 19.04 -11.54
CA SER A 133 -19.78 18.48 -12.90
C SER A 133 -18.88 17.24 -12.94
N ALA A 134 -17.79 17.24 -12.16
CA ALA A 134 -16.94 16.06 -12.01
C ALA A 134 -17.70 14.89 -11.36
N GLY A 135 -18.49 15.15 -10.30
CA GLY A 135 -19.28 14.13 -9.61
C GLY A 135 -20.31 13.44 -10.51
N ASP A 136 -20.97 14.20 -11.39
CA ASP A 136 -21.94 13.66 -12.35
C ASP A 136 -21.25 12.74 -13.37
N SER A 137 -20.07 13.14 -13.88
CA SER A 137 -19.28 12.33 -14.81
C SER A 137 -18.76 11.04 -14.19
N ILE A 138 -18.33 11.10 -12.93
CA ILE A 138 -17.82 9.95 -12.18
C ILE A 138 -18.96 8.98 -11.87
N SER A 139 -20.13 9.49 -11.46
CA SER A 139 -21.30 8.65 -11.19
C SER A 139 -21.77 7.92 -12.45
N ALA A 140 -21.76 8.58 -13.61
CA ALA A 140 -22.06 7.97 -14.89
C ALA A 140 -21.01 6.92 -15.32
N ALA A 141 -19.73 7.15 -15.04
CA ALA A 141 -18.67 6.19 -15.32
C ALA A 141 -18.76 4.95 -14.41
N ILE A 142 -18.99 5.14 -13.12
CA ILE A 142 -19.11 4.04 -12.15
C ILE A 142 -20.32 3.15 -12.47
N THR A 143 -21.45 3.76 -12.85
CA THR A 143 -22.65 3.01 -13.25
C THR A 143 -22.48 2.23 -14.55
N ASN A 144 -21.62 2.69 -15.48
CA ASN A 144 -21.28 1.94 -16.70
C ASN A 144 -20.24 0.83 -16.47
N ILE A 145 -19.38 0.95 -15.46
CA ILE A 145 -18.29 -0.01 -15.19
C ILE A 145 -18.73 -1.16 -14.28
N LEU A 146 -19.69 -0.93 -13.38
CA LEU A 146 -20.25 -1.98 -12.53
C LEU A 146 -21.46 -2.62 -13.23
N PRO A 147 -21.39 -3.86 -13.76
CA PRO A 147 -22.57 -4.54 -14.23
C PRO A 147 -23.51 -4.75 -13.03
N ARG A 148 -24.76 -4.35 -13.22
CA ARG A 148 -25.90 -4.50 -12.31
C ARG A 148 -25.87 -5.86 -11.60
N ALA A 149 -25.48 -5.89 -10.33
CA ALA A 149 -25.46 -7.08 -9.47
C ALA A 149 -26.85 -7.50 -8.96
N ASP A 150 -27.91 -7.07 -9.65
CA ASP A 150 -29.31 -7.33 -9.28
C ASP A 150 -30.01 -8.07 -10.41
N ALA A 151 -29.65 -9.33 -10.59
CA ALA A 151 -30.48 -10.32 -11.29
C ALA A 151 -30.47 -11.61 -10.46
N ALA A 152 -31.23 -11.61 -9.37
CA ALA A 152 -31.62 -12.85 -8.71
C ALA A 152 -32.60 -13.60 -9.64
N PRO A 153 -32.38 -14.89 -9.95
CA PRO A 153 -33.38 -15.67 -10.65
C PRO A 153 -34.53 -15.97 -9.68
N ALA A 154 -35.67 -15.36 -9.93
CA ALA A 154 -36.93 -15.80 -9.35
C ALA A 154 -37.35 -17.09 -10.08
N ASP A 155 -37.58 -18.11 -9.25
CA ASP A 155 -38.57 -19.16 -9.42
C ASP A 155 -38.21 -20.38 -10.26
N ALA A 156 -37.81 -21.42 -9.51
CA ALA A 156 -37.99 -22.81 -9.86
C ALA A 156 -39.48 -23.15 -9.97
N LYS A 157 -39.85 -23.83 -11.06
CA LYS A 157 -40.99 -24.75 -11.08
C LYS A 157 -40.63 -25.97 -11.90
#